data_AF-A0A1Y3ZYZ1-F1
#
_entry.id   AF-A0A1Y3ZYZ1-F1
#
_cell.length_a   1.000
_cell.length_b   1.000
_cell.length_c   1.000
_cell.angle_alpha   90.00
_cell.angle_beta   90.00
_cell.angle_gamma   90.00
#
_symmetry.space_group_name_H-M   'P 1'
#
loop_
_entity.id
_entity.type
_entity.pdbx_description
1 polymer ?
#
loop_
_entity_poly.entity_id
_entity_poly.type
_entity_poly.pdbx_seq_one_letter_code
_entity_poly.pdbx_strand_id
1 'polypeptide(L)'
;MDRIYTGVLFNKKKHEEIKQLQRIDVGRLVEIQAKLLRDTYKVECLDAKQLQAVLNVGESNVYDWLKKCRFVRTIGRRKVVPIIAVANYLVTGIC
;
A
#
# COMPACT_ATOMS: atom_id res chain seq x y z
N MET A 1 -51.54 20.68 34.56
CA MET A 1 -50.29 21.46 34.73
C MET A 1 -49.24 20.67 33.99
N ASP A 2 -49.22 20.85 32.67
CA ASP A 2 -48.52 19.98 31.74
C ASP A 2 -47.36 20.77 31.15
N ARG A 3 -46.17 20.55 31.70
CA ARG A 3 -44.94 21.17 31.21
C ARG A 3 -44.49 20.40 29.97
N ILE A 4 -44.89 20.90 28.80
CA ILE A 4 -44.41 20.45 27.50
C ILE A 4 -42.91 20.75 27.41
N TYR A 5 -42.09 19.71 27.40
CA TYR A 5 -40.65 19.82 27.21
C TYR A 5 -40.33 20.12 25.75
N THR A 6 -40.04 21.39 25.43
CA THR A 6 -39.51 21.81 24.13
C THR A 6 -37.98 21.69 24.13
N GLY A 7 -37.48 20.46 24.08
CA GLY A 7 -36.06 20.17 23.93
C GLY A 7 -35.58 20.41 22.50
N VAL A 8 -35.11 21.62 22.19
CA VAL A 8 -34.41 21.92 20.94
C VAL A 8 -32.98 21.38 21.05
N LEU A 9 -32.78 20.10 20.71
CA LEU A 9 -31.47 19.43 20.74
C LEU A 9 -30.66 19.56 19.44
N PHE A 10 -31.03 20.48 18.55
CA PHE A 10 -30.22 20.79 17.36
C PHE A 10 -29.87 22.27 17.36
N ASN A 11 -28.87 22.59 18.19
CA ASN A 11 -28.16 23.84 18.11
C ASN A 11 -27.47 23.91 16.73
N LYS A 12 -28.01 24.77 15.85
CA LYS A 12 -27.36 25.18 14.60
C LYS A 12 -26.05 25.88 14.94
N LYS A 13 -24.95 25.13 14.86
CA LYS A 13 -23.57 25.54 14.52
C LYS A 13 -22.61 24.56 15.19
N LYS A 14 -22.23 23.50 14.47
CA LYS A 14 -20.94 22.83 14.69
C LYS A 14 -20.60 22.02 13.45
N HIS A 15 -19.43 22.37 12.90
CA HIS A 15 -18.70 21.69 11.84
C HIS A 15 -19.24 21.82 10.42
N GLU A 16 -18.89 22.95 9.80
CA GLU A 16 -18.09 22.85 8.57
C GLU A 16 -17.05 21.73 8.69
N GLU A 17 -16.77 21.02 7.59
CA GLU A 17 -15.71 20.00 7.45
C GLU A 17 -16.01 18.58 7.94
N ILE A 18 -16.96 17.90 7.31
CA ILE A 18 -16.78 16.46 7.00
C ILE A 18 -17.10 16.24 5.51
N LYS A 19 -16.45 17.03 4.64
CA LYS A 19 -16.51 16.89 3.18
C LYS A 19 -15.13 16.67 2.55
N GLN A 20 -14.23 16.04 3.29
CA GLN A 20 -13.05 15.43 2.71
C GLN A 20 -12.96 14.01 3.25
N LEU A 21 -13.58 13.06 2.53
CA LEU A 21 -12.97 11.74 2.41
C LEU A 21 -11.51 12.04 2.07
N GLN A 22 -10.61 11.88 3.04
CA GLN A 22 -9.19 11.95 2.80
C GLN A 22 -8.93 10.93 1.69
N ARG A 23 -8.76 11.39 0.46
CA ARG A 23 -8.23 10.57 -0.62
C ARG A 23 -6.87 10.16 -0.11
N ILE A 24 -6.78 8.97 0.46
CA ILE A 24 -5.52 8.40 0.89
C ILE A 24 -4.65 8.44 -0.36
N ASP A 25 -3.61 9.25 -0.32
CA ASP A 25 -2.73 9.44 -1.45
C ASP A 25 -1.94 8.14 -1.64
N VAL A 26 -2.42 7.32 -2.57
CA VAL A 26 -1.84 6.03 -2.92
C VAL A 26 -0.36 6.20 -3.29
N GLY A 27 0.00 7.34 -3.91
CA GLY A 27 1.38 7.68 -4.21
C GLY A 27 2.25 7.77 -2.96
N ARG A 28 1.79 8.53 -1.95
CA ARG A 28 2.47 8.61 -0.64
C ARG A 28 2.58 7.26 0.07
N LEU A 29 1.56 6.41 -0.01
CA LEU A 29 1.64 5.06 0.56
C LEU A 29 2.71 4.21 -0.13
N VAL A 30 2.79 4.27 -1.45
CA VAL A 30 3.83 3.56 -2.22
C VAL A 30 5.22 4.08 -1.86
N GLU A 31 5.39 5.40 -1.69
CA GLU A 31 6.66 6.00 -1.27
C GLU A 31 7.10 5.54 0.12
N ILE A 32 6.18 5.55 1.10
CA ILE A 32 6.45 5.07 2.47
C ILE A 32 6.84 3.59 2.43
N GLN A 33 6.08 2.77 1.70
CA GLN A 33 6.34 1.34 1.59
C GLN A 33 7.69 1.07 0.89
N ALA A 34 8.00 1.81 -0.17
CA ALA A 34 9.28 1.71 -0.87
C ALA A 34 10.45 2.11 0.04
N LYS A 35 10.28 3.15 0.87
CA LYS A 35 11.29 3.57 1.84
C LYS A 35 11.55 2.49 2.88
N LEU A 36 10.50 1.90 3.47
CA LEU A 36 10.64 0.79 4.43
C LEU A 36 11.37 -0.41 3.82
N LEU A 37 11.04 -0.79 2.58
CA LEU A 37 11.70 -1.88 1.88
C LEU A 37 13.17 -1.56 1.59
N ARG A 38 13.50 -0.31 1.20
CA ARG A 38 14.90 0.13 1.01
C ARG A 38 15.68 0.10 2.32
N ASP A 39 15.10 0.58 3.41
CA ASP A 39 15.77 0.61 4.72
C ASP A 39 16.02 -0.81 5.25
N THR A 40 15.08 -1.73 5.00
CA THR A 40 15.18 -3.13 5.43
C THR A 40 16.21 -3.93 4.63
N TYR A 41 16.15 -3.85 3.29
CA TYR A 41 16.96 -4.72 2.42
C TYR A 41 18.23 -4.04 1.89
N LYS A 42 18.37 -2.71 2.01
CA LYS A 42 19.52 -1.90 1.55
C LYS A 42 19.92 -2.14 0.09
N VAL A 43 18.96 -2.50 -0.74
CA VAL A 43 19.12 -2.74 -2.19
C VAL A 43 18.09 -1.93 -2.97
N GLU A 44 18.25 -1.78 -4.28
CA GLU A 44 17.24 -1.15 -5.14
C GLU A 44 16.32 -2.17 -5.83
N CYS A 45 16.81 -3.40 -6.01
CA CYS A 45 16.11 -4.51 -6.65
C CYS A 45 16.10 -5.72 -5.71
N LEU A 46 14.97 -6.43 -5.67
CA LEU A 46 14.77 -7.61 -4.86
C LEU A 46 14.88 -8.88 -5.71
N ASP A 47 15.69 -9.84 -5.24
CA ASP A 47 15.80 -11.19 -5.81
C ASP A 47 14.59 -12.06 -5.38
N ALA A 48 14.37 -13.20 -6.05
CA ALA A 48 13.29 -14.14 -5.71
C ALA A 48 13.25 -14.55 -4.23
N LYS A 49 14.42 -14.76 -3.60
CA LYS A 49 14.51 -15.08 -2.16
C LYS A 49 14.05 -13.93 -1.26
N GLN A 50 14.37 -12.69 -1.63
CA GLN A 50 13.93 -11.52 -0.88
C GLN A 50 12.45 -11.27 -1.09
N LEU A 51 11.94 -11.48 -2.32
CA LEU A 51 10.50 -11.45 -2.60
C LEU A 51 9.73 -12.50 -1.80
N GLN A 52 10.30 -13.69 -1.61
CA GLN A 52 9.73 -14.73 -0.77
C GLN A 52 9.51 -14.23 0.66
N ALA A 53 10.50 -13.51 1.23
CA ALA A 53 10.41 -12.93 2.56
C ALA A 53 9.45 -11.73 2.63
N VAL A 54 9.46 -10.85 1.62
CA VAL A 54 8.57 -9.66 1.56
C VAL A 54 7.11 -10.05 1.42
N LEU A 55 6.81 -10.98 0.53
CA LEU A 55 5.44 -11.41 0.23
C LEU A 55 4.96 -12.50 1.19
N ASN A 56 5.87 -13.11 1.95
CA ASN A 56 5.60 -14.24 2.84
C ASN A 56 4.84 -15.39 2.13
N VAL A 57 5.31 -15.76 0.94
CA VAL A 57 4.72 -16.83 0.11
C VAL A 57 5.75 -17.90 -0.23
N GLY A 58 5.31 -19.09 -0.61
CA GLY A 58 6.20 -20.16 -1.08
C GLY A 58 6.91 -19.82 -2.39
N GLU A 59 8.04 -20.47 -2.66
CA GLU A 59 8.91 -20.20 -3.82
C GLU A 59 8.16 -20.32 -5.16
N SER A 60 7.30 -21.34 -5.33
CA SER A 60 6.46 -21.51 -6.53
C SER A 60 5.55 -20.29 -6.78
N ASN A 61 4.95 -19.73 -5.73
CA ASN A 61 4.09 -18.56 -5.82
C ASN A 61 4.87 -17.30 -6.21
N VAL A 62 6.11 -17.17 -5.73
CA VAL A 62 7.00 -16.07 -6.14
C VAL A 62 7.27 -16.16 -7.64
N TYR A 63 7.61 -17.34 -8.16
CA TYR A 63 7.88 -17.50 -9.59
C TYR A 63 6.64 -17.28 -10.46
N ASP A 64 5.46 -17.72 -10.02
CA ASP A 64 4.23 -17.45 -10.74
C ASP A 64 3.85 -15.97 -10.71
N TRP A 65 4.12 -15.27 -9.61
CA TRP A 65 3.98 -13.83 -9.54
C TRP A 65 4.98 -13.11 -10.46
N LEU A 66 6.25 -13.55 -10.49
CA LEU A 66 7.28 -13.02 -11.40
C LEU A 66 6.94 -13.25 -12.88
N LYS A 67 6.16 -14.27 -13.25
CA LYS A 67 5.68 -14.44 -14.63
C LYS A 67 4.59 -13.42 -14.99
N LYS A 68 3.80 -12.98 -14.02
CA LYS A 68 2.68 -12.04 -14.21
C LYS A 68 3.15 -10.58 -14.15
N CYS A 69 4.18 -10.29 -13.36
CA CYS A 69 4.66 -8.94 -13.16
C CYS A 69 5.43 -8.40 -14.37
N ARG A 70 5.07 -7.21 -14.85
CA ARG A 70 5.70 -6.56 -16.00
C ARG A 70 7.02 -5.87 -15.67
N PHE A 71 7.25 -5.56 -14.40
CA PHE A 71 8.43 -4.82 -13.94
C PHE A 71 9.65 -5.70 -13.64
N VAL A 72 9.57 -7.00 -13.94
CA VAL A 72 10.68 -7.94 -13.73
C VAL A 72 11.82 -7.62 -14.69
N ARG A 73 13.01 -7.50 -14.14
CA ARG A 73 14.26 -7.37 -14.90
C ARG A 73 15.07 -8.65 -14.73
N THR A 74 15.84 -8.99 -15.75
CA THR A 74 16.77 -10.12 -15.68
C THR A 74 18.19 -9.56 -15.65
N ILE A 75 18.92 -9.84 -14.57
CA ILE A 75 20.33 -9.47 -14.42
C ILE A 75 21.14 -10.77 -14.43
N GLY A 76 21.85 -11.03 -15.52
CA GLY A 76 22.53 -12.30 -15.75
C GLY A 76 21.52 -13.46 -15.80
N ARG A 77 21.57 -14.35 -14.81
CA ARG A 77 20.63 -15.49 -14.67
C ARG A 77 19.53 -15.25 -13.63
N ARG A 78 19.52 -14.11 -12.94
CA ARG A 78 18.59 -13.82 -11.85
C ARG A 78 17.45 -12.92 -12.32
N LYS A 79 16.23 -13.26 -11.91
CA LYS A 79 15.06 -12.37 -12.05
C LYS A 79 14.98 -11.49 -10.80
N VAL A 80 14.95 -10.19 -11.03
CA VAL A 80 14.94 -9.16 -9.99
C VAL A 80 13.80 -8.18 -10.24
N VAL A 81 13.26 -7.62 -9.18
CA VAL A 81 12.17 -6.63 -9.27
C VAL A 81 12.56 -5.36 -8.52
N PRO A 82 12.40 -4.18 -9.13
CA PRO A 82 12.69 -2.94 -8.44
C PRO A 82 11.74 -2.75 -7.25
N ILE A 83 12.27 -2.24 -6.13
CA ILE A 83 11.49 -2.05 -4.89
C ILE A 83 10.24 -1.22 -5.12
N ILE A 84 10.30 -0.21 -5.99
CA ILE A 84 9.14 0.65 -6.30
C ILE A 84 7.99 -0.17 -6.87
N ALA A 85 8.28 -1.15 -7.74
CA ALA A 85 7.25 -2.01 -8.30
C ALA A 85 6.67 -2.96 -7.24
N VAL A 86 7.52 -3.48 -6.34
CA VAL A 86 7.05 -4.30 -5.22
C VAL A 86 6.18 -3.49 -4.26
N ALA A 87 6.59 -2.28 -3.92
CA ALA A 87 5.81 -1.36 -3.09
C ALA A 87 4.46 -1.02 -3.73
N ASN A 88 4.46 -0.74 -5.05
CA ASN A 88 3.23 -0.51 -5.80
C ASN A 88 2.31 -1.74 -5.76
N TYR A 89 2.86 -2.94 -5.94
CA TYR A 89 2.10 -4.18 -5.83
C TYR A 89 1.52 -4.40 -4.43
N LEU A 90 2.28 -4.11 -3.37
CA LEU A 90 1.78 -4.25 -1.99
C LEU A 90 0.63 -3.28 -1.67
N VAL A 91 0.63 -2.09 -2.27
CA VAL A 91 -0.40 -1.07 -2.03
C VAL A 91 -1.61 -1.24 -2.96
N THR A 92 -1.39 -1.60 -4.22
CA THR A 92 -2.43 -1.61 -5.26
C THR A 92 -2.86 -3.02 -5.72
N GLY A 93 -2.06 -4.04 -5.41
CA GLY A 93 -2.23 -5.40 -5.95
C GLY A 93 -1.78 -5.54 -7.41
N ILE A 94 -1.22 -4.50 -8.03
CA ILE A 94 -0.87 -4.49 -9.46
C ILE A 94 0.65 -4.60 -9.66
N CYS A 95 1.01 -5.60 -10.46
CA CYS A 95 2.32 -5.85 -11.04
C CYS A 95 2.11 -6.16 -12.53
#